data_AF-A0A1G3KLC4-F1
#
_entry.id   AF-A0A1G3KLC4-F1
#
_cell.length_a   1.000
_cell.length_b   1.000
_cell.length_c   1.000
_cell.angle_alpha   90.00
_cell.angle_beta   90.00
_cell.angle_gamma   90.00
#
_symmetry.space_group_name_H-M   'P 1'
#
loop_
_entity.id
_entity.type
_entity.pdbx_description
1 polymer ?
#
loop_
_entity_poly.entity_id
_entity_poly.type
_entity_poly.pdbx_seq_one_letter_code
_entity_poly.pdbx_strand_id
1 'polypeptide(L)'
;MTSEQISGYDKKIKKDCIQYSLKWSPYILGEKFNVLKKLTEMTGLYVVFSLNKYKRLIPVILGASWYTGLRPTVLKIFTPTSVDVIPLSVTQKLEDQKLYIKRLLLTQMVLKHQQA
;
A
#
# COMPACT_ATOMS: atom_id res chain seq x y z
N MET A 1 -27.78 6.05 19.60
CA MET A 1 -26.87 6.85 18.76
C MET A 1 -25.65 6.01 18.43
N THR A 2 -25.59 5.47 17.22
CA THR A 2 -24.51 4.60 16.74
C THR A 2 -23.39 5.46 16.18
N SER A 3 -22.24 5.49 16.85
CA SER A 3 -21.05 6.15 16.34
C SER A 3 -20.44 5.28 15.24
N GLU A 4 -20.62 5.66 13.98
CA GLU A 4 -19.86 5.08 12.87
C GLU A 4 -18.40 5.52 12.99
N GLN A 5 -17.53 4.59 13.36
CA GLN A 5 -16.10 4.84 13.42
C GLN A 5 -15.50 4.64 12.02
N ILE A 6 -15.44 5.71 11.23
CA ILE A 6 -14.73 5.73 9.94
C ILE A 6 -13.21 5.75 10.22
N SER A 7 -12.61 4.58 10.46
CA SER A 7 -11.23 4.44 10.94
C SER A 7 -10.22 4.19 9.81
N GLY A 8 -9.93 5.22 9.02
CA GLY A 8 -8.86 5.20 7.99
C GLY A 8 -8.14 6.53 7.83
N TYR A 9 -8.78 7.60 8.31
CA TYR A 9 -8.22 8.94 8.34
C TYR A 9 -8.67 9.68 9.60
N ASP A 10 -7.83 10.56 10.12
CA ASP A 10 -8.20 11.50 11.17
C ASP A 10 -8.53 12.85 10.51
N LYS A 11 -9.77 13.30 10.63
CA LYS A 11 -10.21 14.63 10.18
C LYS A 11 -10.02 15.65 11.30
N LYS A 12 -9.37 16.77 11.00
CA LYS A 12 -9.26 17.93 11.89
C LYS A 12 -9.74 19.17 11.16
N ILE A 13 -10.72 19.86 11.73
CA ILE A 13 -11.21 21.13 11.23
C ILE A 13 -10.48 22.24 12.00
N LYS A 14 -9.75 23.08 11.28
CA LYS A 14 -9.15 24.32 11.79
C LYS A 14 -9.94 25.50 11.23
N LYS A 15 -9.82 26.69 11.84
CA LYS A 15 -10.55 27.91 11.42
C LYS A 15 -10.45 28.17 9.92
N ASP A 16 -9.29 27.92 9.31
CA ASP A 16 -9.02 28.26 7.90
C ASP A 16 -8.82 27.04 7.00
N CYS A 17 -8.85 25.80 7.53
CA CYS A 17 -8.63 24.61 6.70
C CYS A 17 -9.19 23.33 7.31
N ILE A 18 -9.45 22.35 6.43
CA ILE A 18 -9.78 20.98 6.82
C ILE A 18 -8.58 20.10 6.51
N GLN A 19 -8.04 19.45 7.53
CA GLN A 19 -6.89 18.55 7.43
C GLN A 19 -7.36 17.09 7.53
N TYR A 20 -6.94 16.26 6.57
CA TYR A 20 -7.17 14.82 6.56
C TYR A 20 -5.83 14.09 6.76
N SER A 21 -5.71 13.28 7.81
CA SER A 21 -4.50 12.52 8.10
C SER A 21 -4.75 11.04 7.83
N LEU A 22 -4.10 10.48 6.81
CA LEU A 22 -4.26 9.09 6.40
C LEU A 22 -3.40 8.15 7.26
N LYS A 23 -3.93 6.97 7.62
CA LYS A 23 -3.19 5.93 8.34
C LYS A 23 -2.57 4.93 7.38
N TRP A 24 -1.26 4.72 7.51
CA TRP A 24 -0.49 3.76 6.71
C TRP A 24 -0.10 2.54 7.52
N SER A 25 0.04 1.38 6.86
CA SER A 25 0.57 0.18 7.48
C SER A 25 2.03 0.36 7.94
N PRO A 26 2.53 -0.50 8.85
CA PRO A 26 3.96 -0.67 9.04
C PRO A 26 4.66 -1.03 7.72
N TYR A 27 5.97 -0.79 7.67
CA TYR A 27 6.79 -1.19 6.53
C TYR A 27 6.90 -2.71 6.45
N ILE A 28 6.66 -3.26 5.26
CA ILE A 28 6.84 -4.68 4.96
C ILE A 28 8.05 -4.81 4.06
N LEU A 29 9.04 -5.62 4.45
CA LEU A 29 10.17 -5.94 3.58
C LEU A 29 9.67 -6.69 2.34
N GLY A 30 10.03 -6.18 1.16
CA GLY A 30 9.65 -6.67 -0.15
C GLY A 30 10.42 -7.94 -0.53
N GLU A 31 10.26 -8.99 0.26
CA GLU A 31 10.68 -10.34 -0.12
C GLU A 31 9.43 -11.14 -0.45
N LYS A 32 9.49 -12.00 -1.47
CA LYS A 32 8.34 -12.81 -1.94
C LYS A 32 7.61 -13.49 -0.79
N PHE A 33 8.34 -14.11 0.15
CA PHE A 33 7.76 -14.78 1.32
C PHE A 33 7.08 -13.80 2.29
N ASN A 34 7.71 -12.66 2.58
CA ASN A 34 7.15 -11.63 3.45
C ASN A 34 5.86 -11.03 2.85
N VAL A 35 5.84 -10.83 1.53
CA VAL A 35 4.67 -10.35 0.79
C VAL A 35 3.53 -11.36 0.90
N LEU A 36 3.78 -12.63 0.62
CA LEU A 36 2.78 -13.70 0.72
C LEU A 36 2.19 -13.81 2.14
N LYS A 37 3.04 -13.70 3.17
CA LYS A 37 2.64 -13.86 4.58
C LYS A 37 1.92 -12.63 5.15
N LYS A 38 2.36 -11.42 4.83
CA LYS A 38 1.95 -10.18 5.53
C LYS A 38 0.97 -9.32 4.74
N LEU A 39 0.93 -9.42 3.41
CA LEU A 39 -0.05 -8.70 2.60
C LEU A 39 -1.30 -9.55 2.44
N THR A 40 -2.45 -8.99 2.79
CA THR A 40 -3.76 -9.59 2.51
C THR A 40 -4.24 -9.19 1.12
N GLU A 41 -5.09 -10.03 0.52
CA GLU A 41 -5.83 -9.69 -0.69
C GLU A 41 -6.86 -8.62 -0.35
N MET A 42 -6.53 -7.38 -0.69
CA MET A 42 -7.41 -6.24 -0.48
C MET A 42 -7.22 -5.19 -1.57
N THR A 43 -8.29 -4.47 -1.83
CA THR A 43 -8.27 -3.26 -2.64
C THR A 43 -7.65 -2.11 -1.82
N GLY A 44 -6.85 -1.26 -2.45
CA GLY A 44 -6.28 -0.09 -1.79
C GLY A 44 -5.08 0.52 -2.49
N LEU A 45 -4.61 1.63 -1.93
CA LEU A 45 -3.41 2.32 -2.37
C LEU A 45 -2.18 1.74 -1.66
N TYR A 46 -1.07 1.66 -2.40
CA TYR A 46 0.21 1.22 -1.88
C TYR A 46 1.37 2.03 -2.42
N VAL A 47 2.45 2.07 -1.64
CA VAL A 47 3.71 2.69 -2.01
C VAL A 47 4.83 1.70 -1.79
N VAL A 48 5.69 1.56 -2.79
CA VAL A 48 6.94 0.82 -2.70
C VAL A 48 8.07 1.81 -2.57
N PHE A 49 8.93 1.56 -1.58
CA PHE A 49 10.13 2.31 -1.28
C PHE A 49 11.34 1.46 -1.58
N SER A 50 12.36 2.07 -2.15
CA SER A 50 13.68 1.46 -2.22
C SER A 50 14.59 2.06 -1.14
N LEU A 51 15.36 1.21 -0.47
CA LEU A 51 16.39 1.63 0.47
C LEU A 51 17.71 1.84 -0.29
N ASN A 52 18.13 3.09 -0.42
CA ASN A 52 19.37 3.40 -1.10
C ASN A 52 20.61 3.06 -0.24
N LYS A 53 21.81 3.17 -0.85
CA LYS A 53 23.11 2.97 -0.18
C LYS A 53 23.34 3.87 1.06
N TYR A 54 22.62 4.99 1.17
CA TYR A 54 22.67 5.92 2.30
C TYR A 54 21.61 5.64 3.37
N LYS A 55 20.96 4.47 3.34
CA LYS A 55 19.89 4.06 4.26
C LYS A 55 18.68 5.01 4.26
N ARG A 56 18.38 5.66 3.13
CA ARG A 56 17.18 6.50 2.94
C ARG A 56 16.15 5.75 2.12
N LEU A 57 14.90 5.79 2.58
CA LEU A 57 13.75 5.25 1.84
C LEU A 57 13.30 6.25 0.78
N ILE A 58 13.32 5.83 -0.48
CA ILE A 58 12.89 6.64 -1.62
C ILE A 58 11.65 5.98 -2.23
N PRO A 59 10.52 6.70 -2.38
CA PRO A 59 9.36 6.15 -3.05
C PRO A 59 9.68 5.92 -4.53
N VAL A 60 9.44 4.70 -5.01
CA VAL A 60 9.72 4.30 -6.40
C VAL A 60 8.44 3.99 -7.17
N ILE A 61 7.40 3.50 -6.48
CA ILE A 61 6.11 3.17 -7.07
C ILE A 61 5.01 3.66 -6.12
N LEU A 62 4.05 4.41 -6.65
CA LEU A 62 2.76 4.67 -6.04
C LEU A 62 1.71 3.99 -6.93
N GLY A 63 0.94 3.06 -6.38
CA GLY A 63 -0.01 2.28 -7.14
C GLY A 63 -1.32 2.07 -6.40
N ALA A 64 -2.32 1.63 -7.16
CA ALA A 64 -3.59 1.15 -6.65
C ALA A 64 -3.75 -0.32 -7.02
N SER A 65 -4.25 -1.13 -6.09
CA SER A 65 -4.71 -2.48 -6.37
C SER A 65 -6.23 -2.52 -6.23
N TRP A 66 -6.93 -2.94 -7.27
CA TRP A 66 -8.38 -3.07 -7.29
C TRP A 66 -8.77 -4.57 -7.25
N TYR A 67 -9.31 -5.09 -8.36
CA TYR A 67 -9.95 -6.39 -8.47
C TYR A 67 -9.08 -7.61 -8.11
N THR A 68 -7.79 -7.59 -8.45
CA THR A 68 -6.88 -8.70 -8.14
C THR A 68 -6.37 -8.65 -6.71
N GLY A 69 -6.51 -7.52 -6.02
CA GLY A 69 -5.98 -7.30 -4.68
C GLY A 69 -4.48 -6.97 -4.64
N LEU A 70 -4.07 -6.44 -3.50
CA LEU A 70 -2.74 -5.87 -3.30
C LEU A 70 -1.61 -6.91 -3.41
N ARG A 71 -1.82 -8.10 -2.84
CA ARG A 71 -0.82 -9.18 -2.84
C ARG A 71 -0.35 -9.56 -4.25
N PRO A 72 -1.21 -9.99 -5.19
CA PRO A 72 -0.74 -10.32 -6.54
C PRO A 72 -0.21 -9.11 -7.30
N THR A 73 -0.74 -7.91 -7.05
CA THR A 73 -0.22 -6.67 -7.65
C THR A 73 1.23 -6.42 -7.26
N VAL A 74 1.55 -6.54 -5.98
CA VAL A 74 2.91 -6.36 -5.45
C VAL A 74 3.83 -7.51 -5.84
N LEU A 75 3.32 -8.74 -5.99
CA LEU A 75 4.12 -9.87 -6.46
C LEU A 75 4.64 -9.70 -7.89
N LYS A 76 3.90 -8.99 -8.76
CA LYS A 76 4.33 -8.68 -10.13
C LYS A 76 5.64 -7.89 -10.16
N ILE A 77 5.89 -7.05 -9.15
CA ILE A 77 7.13 -6.25 -9.00
C ILE A 77 8.37 -7.16 -8.95
N PHE A 78 8.22 -8.36 -8.39
CA PHE A 78 9.30 -9.35 -8.28
C PHE A 78 9.30 -10.36 -9.44
N THR A 79 8.45 -10.16 -10.45
CA THR A 79 8.31 -11.08 -11.58
C THR A 79 9.00 -10.47 -12.81
N PRO A 80 10.03 -11.13 -13.39
CA PRO A 80 10.86 -10.58 -14.48
C PRO A 80 10.11 -10.20 -15.76
N THR A 81 8.88 -10.69 -15.93
CA THR A 81 8.08 -10.59 -17.16
C THR A 81 7.04 -9.48 -17.16
N SER A 82 6.93 -8.66 -16.12
CA SER A 82 5.89 -7.62 -16.04
C SER A 82 6.30 -6.32 -16.76
N VAL A 83 6.35 -6.37 -18.09
CA VAL A 83 6.68 -5.23 -18.97
C VAL A 83 5.71 -4.05 -18.80
N ASP A 84 4.50 -4.30 -18.29
CA ASP A 84 3.41 -3.31 -18.28
C ASP A 84 3.34 -2.40 -17.05
N VAL A 85 4.13 -2.64 -15.99
CA VAL A 85 3.89 -1.97 -14.69
C VAL A 85 5.05 -1.11 -14.22
N ILE A 86 6.29 -1.46 -14.56
CA ILE A 86 7.48 -0.76 -14.06
C ILE A 86 8.49 -0.62 -15.20
N PRO A 87 8.97 0.60 -15.51
CA PRO A 87 10.01 0.80 -16.50
C PRO A 87 11.25 -0.06 -16.19
N LEU A 88 11.82 -0.71 -17.20
CA LEU A 88 12.96 -1.63 -17.05
C LEU A 88 14.14 -1.01 -16.28
N SER A 89 14.37 0.30 -16.45
CA SER A 89 15.39 1.09 -15.77
C SER A 89 15.17 1.24 -14.26
N VAL A 90 13.92 1.18 -13.81
CA VAL A 90 13.54 1.14 -12.40
C VAL A 90 13.75 -0.29 -11.88
N THR A 91 13.31 -1.31 -12.62
CA THR A 91 13.49 -2.73 -12.25
C THR A 91 14.96 -3.09 -12.02
N GLN A 92 15.85 -2.72 -12.95
CA GLN A 92 17.30 -2.94 -12.85
C GLN A 92 17.94 -2.26 -11.62
N LYS A 93 17.45 -1.08 -11.22
CA LYS A 93 17.93 -0.39 -10.01
C LYS A 93 17.43 -1.02 -8.72
N LEU A 94 16.34 -1.78 -8.77
CA LEU A 94 15.71 -2.41 -7.62
C LEU A 94 16.30 -3.80 -7.32
N GLU A 95 16.92 -4.47 -8.30
CA GLU A 95 17.52 -5.80 -8.11
C GLU A 95 18.59 -5.82 -7.00
N ASP A 96 19.35 -4.73 -6.85
CA ASP A 96 20.38 -4.59 -5.82
C ASP A 96 19.89 -3.92 -4.52
N GLN A 97 18.63 -3.47 -4.46
CA GLN A 97 18.13 -2.63 -3.37
C GLN A 97 17.04 -3.32 -2.56
N LYS A 98 17.06 -3.13 -1.23
CA LYS A 98 16.01 -3.63 -0.35
C LYS A 98 14.74 -2.83 -0.56
N LEU A 99 13.65 -3.52 -0.90
CA LEU A 99 12.34 -2.91 -1.10
C LEU A 99 11.52 -2.93 0.18
N TYR A 100 10.72 -1.90 0.39
CA TYR A 100 9.78 -1.81 1.50
C TYR A 100 8.42 -1.35 0.99
N ILE A 101 7.36 -2.01 1.44
CA ILE A 101 5.99 -1.72 1.00
C ILE A 101 5.21 -1.12 2.17
N LYS A 102 4.45 -0.07 1.89
CA LYS A 102 3.36 0.41 2.73
C LYS A 102 2.05 0.38 1.96
N ARG A 103 0.97 0.11 2.68
CA ARG A 103 -0.40 0.26 2.16
C ARG A 103 -1.20 1.22 3.00
N LEU A 104 -2.16 1.87 2.36
CA LEU A 104 -3.13 2.68 3.06
C LEU A 104 -4.09 1.75 3.83
N LEU A 105 -4.33 2.06 5.10
CA LEU A 105 -5.30 1.35 5.92
C LEU A 105 -6.67 1.99 5.70
N LEU A 106 -7.46 1.37 4.83
CA LEU A 106 -8.87 1.71 4.64
C LEU A 106 -9.71 0.77 5.52
N THR A 107 -10.65 1.30 6.28
CA THR A 107 -11.60 0.46 7.04
C THR A 107 -12.49 -0.27 6.05
N GLN A 108 -12.67 -1.57 6.22
CA GLN A 108 -13.75 -2.28 5.56
C GLN A 108 -15.07 -1.85 6.20
N MET A 109 -15.93 -1.19 5.44
CA MET A 109 -17.35 -1.12 5.81
C MET A 109 -17.89 -2.54 5.72
N VAL A 110 -18.07 -3.20 6.86
CA VAL A 110 -18.91 -4.41 6.92
C VAL A 110 -20.35 -3.91 6.80
N LEU A 111 -20.89 -3.95 5.59
CA LEU A 111 -22.33 -3.85 5.36
C LEU A 111 -22.97 -5.06 6.06
N LYS A 112 -23.34 -4.91 7.33
CA LYS A 112 -24.29 -5.82 7.95
C LYS A 112 -25.62 -5.57 7.26
N HIS A 113 -25.96 -6.39 6.26
CA HIS A 113 -27.35 -6.53 5.86
C HIS A 113 -28.12 -6.99 7.09
N GLN A 114 -28.85 -6.07 7.73
CA GLN A 114 -29.96 -6.44 8.58
C GLN A 114 -30.99 -7.10 7.65
N GLN A 115 -31.05 -8.43 7.67
CA GLN A 115 -32.22 -9.14 7.21
C GLN A 115 -33.33 -8.82 8.21
N ALA A 116 -34.36 -8.13 7.71
CA ALA A 116 -35.63 -7.92 8.40
C ALA A 116 -36.50 -9.16 8.28
#